data_AF-A0A1V5BRE7-F1
#
_entry.id   AF-A0A1V5BRE7-F1
#
_cell.length_a   1.000
_cell.length_b   1.000
_cell.length_c   1.000
_cell.angle_alpha   90.00
_cell.angle_beta   90.00
_cell.angle_gamma   90.00
#
_symmetry.space_group_name_H-M   'P 1'
#
loop_
_entity.id
_entity.type
_entity.pdbx_description
1 polymer ?
#
loop_
_entity_poly.entity_id
_entity_poly.type
_entity_poly.pdbx_seq_one_letter_code
_entity_poly.pdbx_strand_id
1 'polypeptide(L)'
;MRKRVIMLGTIVSLLFSACAYGFAAKEIQAAIVLDGANIEACAYIYGGDVYLPLRAVGEALGYEIQWSGEEQTVSVSRPGENIVIDLSNDKITADDHVYYMGGDYSAKGFYGGSVTIGDRMYMRADFFSDNLGLKVRWDGQNGIMQLESVKKNAISIKTVKEASEDDKIKITIQYPQIDGLADKTVQDSINSIFEKSATDARNEGLKNVEEMEKVRASGYTGSPNKCETYFDYRLKYNQSGLLSVVCMDYQYAGGAHGLTVQSSHTFNLKTGEEYQLKDLMKNDADYVSLINNTVRNEVNERVKEGTLSENKPFETIRDDQDFYLADSAVVVYFQQYEYWPYTAGIQEFPVDFSALKDMLKPGFLVS
;
A
#
# COMPACT_ATOMS: atom_id res chain seq x y z
N MET A 1 -49.53 68.71 -12.52
CA MET A 1 -48.15 68.52 -13.04
C MET A 1 -47.28 67.83 -11.99
N ARG A 2 -46.97 66.55 -12.18
CA ARG A 2 -45.84 65.86 -11.53
C ARG A 2 -45.57 64.55 -12.27
N LYS A 3 -44.44 64.49 -12.99
CA LYS A 3 -43.90 63.31 -13.67
C LYS A 3 -43.28 62.36 -12.64
N ARG A 4 -43.48 61.05 -12.77
CA ARG A 4 -42.65 59.97 -12.21
C ARG A 4 -42.75 58.79 -13.19
N VAL A 5 -41.89 58.73 -14.20
CA VAL A 5 -40.64 57.93 -14.27
C VAL A 5 -40.87 56.48 -13.85
N ILE A 6 -41.05 55.61 -14.85
CA ILE A 6 -41.04 54.16 -14.75
C ILE A 6 -39.57 53.73 -14.75
N MET A 7 -39.11 53.16 -13.65
CA MET A 7 -37.76 52.59 -13.52
C MET A 7 -37.82 51.13 -13.98
N LEU A 8 -37.17 50.83 -15.11
CA LEU A 8 -36.90 49.47 -15.57
C LEU A 8 -35.94 48.81 -14.56
N GLY A 9 -36.36 47.72 -13.92
CA GLY A 9 -35.49 46.89 -13.11
C GLY A 9 -34.63 45.99 -14.01
N THR A 10 -33.33 46.24 -14.03
CA THR A 10 -32.32 45.35 -14.62
C THR A 10 -32.17 44.12 -13.71
N ILE A 11 -32.66 42.96 -14.16
CA ILE A 11 -32.32 41.67 -13.55
C ILE A 11 -30.88 41.38 -13.92
N VAL A 12 -29.95 41.57 -12.98
CA VAL A 12 -28.58 41.04 -13.07
C VAL A 12 -28.67 39.56 -12.76
N SER A 13 -28.77 38.74 -13.81
CA SER A 13 -28.55 37.30 -13.72
C SER A 13 -27.07 37.08 -13.40
N LEU A 14 -26.77 36.86 -12.11
CA LEU A 14 -25.53 36.24 -11.66
C LEU A 14 -25.46 34.83 -12.26
N LEU A 15 -24.82 34.72 -13.42
CA LEU A 15 -24.29 33.46 -13.93
C LEU A 15 -23.22 33.00 -12.93
N PHE A 16 -23.61 32.13 -12.00
CA PHE A 16 -22.66 31.23 -11.37
C PHE A 16 -22.05 30.40 -12.50
N SER A 17 -20.89 30.83 -13.00
CA SER A 17 -20.01 29.98 -13.78
C SER A 17 -19.54 28.90 -12.81
N ALA A 18 -20.29 27.81 -12.72
CA ALA A 18 -19.76 26.57 -12.19
C ALA A 18 -18.57 26.23 -13.08
N CYS A 19 -17.35 26.40 -12.54
CA CYS A 19 -16.18 25.73 -13.11
C CYS A 19 -16.50 24.24 -13.06
N ALA A 20 -16.96 23.71 -14.19
CA ALA A 20 -16.98 22.29 -14.41
C ALA A 20 -15.51 21.84 -14.37
N TYR A 21 -15.08 21.28 -13.24
CA TYR A 21 -13.87 20.48 -13.18
C TYR A 21 -14.14 19.21 -13.98
N GLY A 22 -14.01 19.30 -15.29
CA GLY A 22 -13.97 18.16 -16.19
C GLY A 22 -12.56 17.58 -16.19
N PHE A 23 -12.16 16.89 -15.12
CA PHE A 23 -11.04 15.96 -15.21
C PHE A 23 -11.56 14.65 -15.78
N ALA A 24 -11.63 14.54 -17.10
CA ALA A 24 -11.81 13.25 -17.74
C ALA A 24 -10.45 12.56 -17.80
N ALA A 25 -10.10 11.80 -16.75
CA ALA A 25 -9.07 10.77 -16.90
C ALA A 25 -9.55 9.84 -18.03
N LYS A 26 -8.75 9.68 -19.08
CA LYS A 26 -9.11 8.80 -20.19
C LYS A 26 -9.13 7.37 -19.67
N GLU A 27 -10.32 6.82 -19.50
CA GLU A 27 -10.52 5.40 -19.20
C GLU A 27 -9.93 4.59 -20.36
N ILE A 28 -8.88 3.81 -20.06
CA ILE A 28 -8.27 2.90 -21.03
C ILE A 28 -8.67 1.49 -20.66
N GLN A 29 -9.30 0.81 -21.61
CA GLN A 29 -9.54 -0.63 -21.54
C GLN A 29 -8.35 -1.35 -22.17
N ALA A 30 -7.83 -2.33 -21.46
CA ALA A 30 -6.66 -3.11 -21.85
C ALA A 30 -7.00 -4.60 -21.90
N ALA A 31 -6.56 -5.29 -22.95
CA ALA A 31 -6.65 -6.76 -22.99
C ALA A 31 -5.75 -7.36 -21.91
N ILE A 32 -6.17 -8.45 -21.28
CA ILE A 32 -5.40 -9.13 -20.23
C ILE A 32 -4.80 -10.41 -20.77
N VAL A 33 -3.50 -10.58 -20.55
CA VAL A 33 -2.76 -11.81 -20.81
C VAL A 33 -2.16 -12.31 -19.51
N LEU A 34 -2.55 -13.50 -19.07
CA LEU A 34 -2.01 -14.17 -17.88
C LEU A 34 -1.19 -15.38 -18.30
N ASP A 35 0.10 -15.40 -17.96
CA ASP A 35 1.03 -16.49 -18.28
C ASP A 35 0.98 -16.88 -19.78
N GLY A 36 0.81 -15.88 -20.66
CA GLY A 36 0.70 -16.04 -22.10
C GLY A 36 -0.69 -16.42 -22.63
N ALA A 37 -1.68 -16.65 -21.75
CA ALA A 37 -3.06 -16.94 -22.13
C ALA A 37 -3.96 -15.69 -22.03
N ASN A 38 -4.81 -15.48 -23.04
CA ASN A 38 -5.79 -14.38 -23.01
C ASN A 38 -6.89 -14.64 -21.98
N ILE A 39 -7.24 -13.63 -21.20
CA ILE A 39 -8.43 -13.64 -20.33
C ILE A 39 -9.58 -12.93 -21.04
N GLU A 40 -10.78 -13.50 -21.00
CA GLU A 40 -12.01 -12.89 -21.57
C GLU A 40 -12.57 -11.77 -20.68
N ALA A 41 -11.72 -10.80 -20.35
CA ALA A 41 -12.05 -9.60 -19.62
C ALA A 41 -10.98 -8.53 -19.90
N CYS A 42 -11.33 -7.27 -19.67
CA CYS A 42 -10.40 -6.15 -19.81
C CYS A 42 -10.00 -5.60 -18.44
N ALA A 43 -8.77 -5.11 -18.35
CA ALA A 43 -8.30 -4.26 -17.27
C ALA A 43 -8.71 -2.82 -17.54
N TYR A 44 -8.87 -2.04 -16.47
CA TYR A 44 -9.13 -0.60 -16.54
C TYR A 44 -7.95 0.18 -15.98
N ILE A 45 -7.58 1.25 -16.67
CA ILE A 45 -6.61 2.21 -16.15
C ILE A 45 -7.36 3.51 -15.88
N TYR A 46 -7.37 3.94 -14.62
CA TYR A 46 -8.06 5.14 -14.18
C TYR A 46 -7.19 5.93 -13.21
N GLY A 47 -6.96 7.21 -13.51
CA GLY A 47 -6.15 8.09 -12.65
C GLY A 47 -4.68 7.67 -12.49
N GLY A 48 -4.17 6.81 -13.37
CA GLY A 48 -2.85 6.18 -13.28
C GLY A 48 -2.87 4.79 -12.62
N ASP A 49 -3.95 4.45 -11.92
CA ASP A 49 -4.09 3.16 -11.24
C ASP A 49 -4.63 2.09 -12.19
N VAL A 50 -4.13 0.87 -12.03
CA VAL A 50 -4.57 -0.31 -12.78
C VAL A 50 -5.57 -1.10 -11.96
N TYR A 51 -6.69 -1.45 -12.57
CA TYR A 51 -7.76 -2.26 -11.99
C TYR A 51 -7.99 -3.52 -12.81
N LEU A 52 -8.00 -4.66 -12.14
CA LEU A 52 -8.16 -5.98 -12.73
C LEU A 52 -9.47 -6.62 -12.27
N PRO A 53 -10.17 -7.36 -13.16
CA PRO A 53 -11.44 -8.02 -12.84
C PRO A 53 -11.18 -9.20 -11.90
N LEU A 54 -11.63 -9.08 -10.64
CA LEU A 54 -11.34 -10.04 -9.57
C LEU A 54 -11.71 -11.47 -9.95
N ARG A 55 -12.94 -11.65 -10.45
CA ARG A 55 -13.45 -12.97 -10.82
C ARG A 55 -12.64 -13.60 -11.95
N ALA A 56 -12.46 -12.87 -13.06
CA ALA A 56 -11.83 -13.43 -14.26
C ALA A 56 -10.35 -13.77 -14.04
N VAL A 57 -9.61 -12.91 -13.33
CA VAL A 57 -8.20 -13.18 -13.00
C VAL A 57 -8.08 -14.26 -11.93
N GLY A 58 -8.92 -14.23 -10.89
CA GLY A 58 -8.91 -15.24 -9.83
C GLY A 58 -9.23 -16.64 -10.34
N GLU A 59 -10.29 -16.79 -11.16
CA GLU A 59 -10.67 -18.08 -11.76
C GLU A 59 -9.58 -18.60 -12.73
N ALA A 60 -8.93 -17.71 -13.50
CA ALA A 60 -7.83 -18.09 -14.37
C ALA A 60 -6.59 -18.60 -13.59
N LEU A 61 -6.40 -18.13 -12.36
CA LEU A 61 -5.40 -18.63 -11.40
C LEU A 61 -5.84 -19.88 -10.61
N GLY A 62 -7.06 -20.36 -10.85
CA GLY A 62 -7.63 -21.53 -10.19
C GLY A 62 -8.25 -21.26 -8.82
N TYR A 63 -8.58 -20.00 -8.49
CA TYR A 63 -9.37 -19.67 -7.31
C TYR A 63 -10.87 -19.79 -7.61
N GLU A 64 -11.62 -20.21 -6.61
CA GLU A 64 -13.07 -20.08 -6.57
C GLU A 64 -13.44 -18.70 -6.02
N ILE A 65 -14.42 -18.05 -6.68
CA ILE A 65 -14.85 -16.68 -6.37
C ILE A 65 -16.33 -16.69 -6.00
N GLN A 66 -16.63 -16.53 -4.71
CA GLN A 66 -18.00 -16.57 -4.18
C GLN A 66 -18.42 -15.23 -3.59
N TRP A 67 -19.62 -14.79 -3.93
CA TRP A 67 -20.23 -13.58 -3.38
C TRP A 67 -21.31 -13.94 -2.36
N SER A 68 -21.24 -13.34 -1.17
CA SER A 68 -22.29 -13.38 -0.16
C SER A 68 -23.01 -12.03 -0.12
N GLY A 69 -24.23 -11.97 -0.65
CA GLY A 69 -25.04 -10.76 -0.61
C GLY A 69 -25.55 -10.40 0.79
N GLU A 70 -25.66 -11.38 1.68
CA GLU A 70 -26.09 -11.17 3.07
C GLU A 70 -24.97 -10.54 3.91
N GLU A 71 -23.76 -11.08 3.78
CA GLU A 71 -22.60 -10.62 4.54
C GLU A 71 -21.86 -9.45 3.85
N GLN A 72 -22.20 -9.17 2.58
CA GLN A 72 -21.47 -8.24 1.72
C GLN A 72 -19.97 -8.60 1.60
N THR A 73 -19.69 -9.90 1.49
CA THR A 73 -18.33 -10.44 1.40
C THR A 73 -18.07 -11.14 0.07
N VAL A 74 -16.82 -11.06 -0.41
CA VAL A 74 -16.31 -11.89 -1.51
C VAL A 74 -15.27 -12.85 -0.96
N SER A 75 -15.49 -14.15 -1.12
CA SER A 75 -14.45 -15.17 -0.88
C SER A 75 -13.69 -15.45 -2.17
N VAL A 76 -12.36 -15.49 -2.05
CA VAL A 76 -11.39 -15.83 -3.08
C VAL A 76 -10.53 -16.96 -2.50
N SER A 77 -10.82 -18.21 -2.87
CA SER A 77 -10.23 -19.35 -2.18
C SER A 77 -9.78 -20.47 -3.12
N ARG A 78 -8.78 -21.23 -2.67
CA ARG A 78 -8.33 -22.49 -3.28
C ARG A 78 -7.74 -23.38 -2.18
N PRO A 79 -7.39 -24.66 -2.43
CA PRO A 79 -6.83 -25.50 -1.37
C PRO A 79 -5.60 -24.87 -0.70
N GLY A 80 -5.72 -24.57 0.59
CA GLY A 80 -4.64 -24.00 1.42
C GLY A 80 -4.52 -22.48 1.43
N GLU A 81 -5.36 -21.76 0.69
CA GLU A 81 -5.36 -20.29 0.64
C GLU A 81 -6.79 -19.76 0.63
N ASN A 82 -7.11 -18.83 1.52
CA ASN A 82 -8.44 -18.25 1.62
C ASN A 82 -8.37 -16.75 1.88
N ILE A 83 -8.92 -15.95 0.97
CA ILE A 83 -9.04 -14.52 1.12
C ILE A 83 -10.51 -14.15 1.20
N VAL A 84 -10.87 -13.34 2.19
CA VAL A 84 -12.21 -12.78 2.34
C VAL A 84 -12.12 -11.27 2.27
N ILE A 85 -12.83 -10.69 1.30
CA ILE A 85 -12.96 -9.24 1.13
C ILE A 85 -14.30 -8.84 1.75
N ASP A 86 -14.25 -8.11 2.86
CA ASP A 86 -15.40 -7.56 3.58
C ASP A 86 -15.60 -6.09 3.16
N LEU A 87 -16.57 -5.87 2.28
CA LEU A 87 -16.88 -4.57 1.72
C LEU A 87 -17.57 -3.64 2.72
N SER A 88 -18.24 -4.20 3.73
CA SER A 88 -18.96 -3.39 4.75
C SER A 88 -17.99 -2.76 5.74
N ASN A 89 -16.92 -3.48 6.09
CA ASN A 89 -15.94 -3.04 7.07
C ASN A 89 -14.62 -2.55 6.46
N ASP A 90 -14.54 -2.51 5.13
CA ASP A 90 -13.34 -2.10 4.40
C ASP A 90 -12.11 -2.95 4.75
N LYS A 91 -12.30 -4.28 4.85
CA LYS A 91 -11.27 -5.21 5.34
C LYS A 91 -11.01 -6.35 4.36
N ILE A 92 -9.76 -6.80 4.35
CA ILE A 92 -9.37 -8.07 3.75
C ILE A 92 -8.86 -8.97 4.88
N THR A 93 -9.28 -10.22 4.84
CA THR A 93 -8.70 -11.30 5.63
C THR A 93 -8.02 -12.27 4.68
N ALA A 94 -6.69 -12.25 4.60
CA ALA A 94 -5.89 -13.18 3.82
C ALA A 94 -5.34 -14.26 4.74
N ASP A 95 -5.92 -15.46 4.66
CA ASP A 95 -5.77 -16.54 5.62
C ASP A 95 -6.07 -16.06 7.05
N ASP A 96 -5.04 -15.98 7.90
CA ASP A 96 -5.16 -15.46 9.25
C ASP A 96 -4.83 -13.97 9.34
N HIS A 97 -4.37 -13.30 8.30
CA HIS A 97 -3.98 -11.89 8.36
C HIS A 97 -5.14 -10.96 8.03
N VAL A 98 -5.51 -10.05 8.95
CA VAL A 98 -6.61 -9.09 8.73
C VAL A 98 -6.07 -7.69 8.55
N TYR A 99 -6.48 -6.98 7.51
CA TYR A 99 -6.07 -5.59 7.30
C TYR A 99 -7.12 -4.77 6.57
N TYR A 100 -6.98 -3.44 6.66
CA TYR A 100 -7.90 -2.51 6.01
C TYR A 100 -7.55 -2.31 4.53
N MET A 101 -8.57 -2.15 3.69
CA MET A 101 -8.37 -1.80 2.28
C MET A 101 -8.02 -0.32 2.11
N GLY A 102 -8.61 0.54 2.96
CA GLY A 102 -8.29 1.96 3.06
C GLY A 102 -6.80 2.19 3.38
N GLY A 103 -6.16 3.06 2.62
CA GLY A 103 -4.70 3.19 2.58
C GLY A 103 -4.12 2.31 1.47
N ASP A 104 -3.92 1.03 1.77
CA ASP A 104 -3.12 0.11 0.94
C ASP A 104 -3.68 -0.16 -0.45
N TYR A 105 -5.00 -0.03 -0.65
CA TYR A 105 -5.65 -0.22 -1.96
C TYR A 105 -6.48 1.00 -2.37
N SER A 106 -6.56 2.05 -1.54
CA SER A 106 -7.38 3.23 -1.83
C SER A 106 -6.86 4.01 -3.02
N ALA A 107 -7.73 4.30 -3.98
CA ALA A 107 -7.36 4.96 -5.22
C ALA A 107 -8.13 6.28 -5.41
N LYS A 108 -7.70 7.10 -6.38
CA LYS A 108 -8.28 8.44 -6.63
C LYS A 108 -9.80 8.37 -6.83
N GLY A 109 -10.56 8.86 -5.86
CA GLY A 109 -12.02 8.93 -5.91
C GLY A 109 -12.78 7.62 -5.63
N PHE A 110 -12.06 6.54 -5.30
CA PHE A 110 -12.64 5.25 -4.92
C PHE A 110 -12.13 4.87 -3.52
N TYR A 111 -12.94 5.15 -2.50
CA TYR A 111 -12.69 4.64 -1.15
C TYR A 111 -12.91 3.13 -1.13
N GLY A 112 -11.92 2.38 -0.63
CA GLY A 112 -12.02 0.93 -0.39
C GLY A 112 -11.43 -0.01 -1.44
N GLY A 113 -10.59 0.51 -2.35
CA GLY A 113 -9.71 -0.29 -3.22
C GLY A 113 -10.36 -1.27 -4.21
N SER A 114 -11.69 -1.20 -4.29
CA SER A 114 -12.51 -1.93 -5.25
C SER A 114 -13.39 -0.96 -6.02
N VAL A 115 -13.72 -1.33 -7.25
CA VAL A 115 -14.70 -0.61 -8.06
C VAL A 115 -15.60 -1.63 -8.76
N THR A 116 -16.90 -1.34 -8.80
CA THR A 116 -17.85 -2.13 -9.58
C THR A 116 -18.08 -1.43 -10.92
N ILE A 117 -17.74 -2.12 -12.01
CA ILE A 117 -17.96 -1.63 -13.38
C ILE A 117 -18.91 -2.63 -14.05
N GLY A 118 -20.14 -2.17 -14.31
CA GLY A 118 -21.23 -3.06 -14.71
C GLY A 118 -21.63 -4.00 -13.57
N ASP A 119 -21.57 -5.31 -13.82
CA ASP A 119 -21.83 -6.39 -12.85
C ASP A 119 -20.53 -7.04 -12.33
N ARG A 120 -19.37 -6.47 -12.67
CA ARG A 120 -18.05 -7.02 -12.33
C ARG A 120 -17.37 -6.19 -11.25
N MET A 121 -16.85 -6.88 -10.25
CA MET A 121 -15.95 -6.29 -9.27
C MET A 121 -14.52 -6.28 -9.78
N TYR A 122 -13.89 -5.13 -9.63
CA TYR A 122 -12.50 -4.89 -9.95
C TYR A 122 -11.75 -4.53 -8.68
N MET A 123 -10.52 -5.02 -8.57
CA MET A 123 -9.58 -4.66 -7.51
C MET A 123 -8.36 -3.99 -8.14
N ARG A 124 -7.67 -3.14 -7.40
CA ARG A 124 -6.42 -2.55 -7.85
C ARG A 124 -5.34 -3.63 -8.03
N ALA A 125 -4.41 -3.42 -8.95
CA ALA A 125 -3.41 -4.41 -9.35
C ALA A 125 -2.54 -4.94 -8.19
N ASP A 126 -2.21 -4.10 -7.23
CA ASP A 126 -1.47 -4.47 -6.02
C ASP A 126 -2.21 -5.49 -5.15
N PHE A 127 -3.55 -5.53 -5.13
CA PHE A 127 -4.28 -6.61 -4.46
C PHE A 127 -3.88 -7.97 -5.02
N PHE A 128 -3.73 -8.06 -6.35
CA PHE A 128 -3.34 -9.29 -7.03
C PHE A 128 -1.87 -9.62 -6.79
N SER A 129 -0.99 -8.62 -6.75
CA SER A 129 0.41 -8.83 -6.38
C SER A 129 0.54 -9.35 -4.95
N ASP A 130 -0.02 -8.60 -3.99
CA ASP A 130 0.14 -8.87 -2.56
C ASP A 130 -0.52 -10.19 -2.14
N ASN A 131 -1.70 -10.52 -2.69
CA ASN A 131 -2.48 -11.67 -2.24
C ASN A 131 -2.39 -12.87 -3.19
N LEU A 132 -2.41 -12.64 -4.50
CA LEU A 132 -2.49 -13.73 -5.48
C LEU A 132 -1.14 -14.06 -6.14
N GLY A 133 -0.07 -13.33 -5.80
CA GLY A 133 1.28 -13.56 -6.32
C GLY A 133 1.37 -13.30 -7.82
N LEU A 134 0.97 -12.09 -8.24
CA LEU A 134 1.03 -11.67 -9.64
C LEU A 134 1.97 -10.49 -9.84
N LYS A 135 2.88 -10.61 -10.80
CA LYS A 135 3.53 -9.45 -11.42
C LYS A 135 2.55 -8.83 -12.41
N VAL A 136 2.35 -7.51 -12.34
CA VAL A 136 1.45 -6.77 -13.22
C VAL A 136 2.26 -5.76 -14.03
N ARG A 137 2.17 -5.80 -15.36
CA ARG A 137 2.91 -4.90 -16.25
C ARG A 137 2.01 -4.36 -17.36
N TRP A 138 2.05 -3.04 -17.55
CA TRP A 138 1.34 -2.38 -18.64
C TRP A 138 2.22 -2.25 -19.88
N ASP A 139 1.83 -2.92 -20.97
CA ASP A 139 2.37 -2.68 -22.31
C ASP A 139 1.49 -1.64 -23.04
N GLY A 140 1.84 -0.38 -22.85
CA GLY A 140 1.12 0.75 -23.45
C GLY A 140 1.23 0.85 -24.97
N GLN A 141 2.21 0.18 -25.60
CA GLN A 141 2.34 0.19 -27.06
C GLN A 141 1.30 -0.73 -27.70
N ASN A 142 1.09 -1.90 -27.11
CA ASN A 142 0.16 -2.91 -27.62
C ASN A 142 -1.22 -2.87 -26.96
N GLY A 143 -1.38 -2.08 -25.90
CA GLY A 143 -2.64 -2.00 -25.17
C GLY A 143 -2.92 -3.24 -24.31
N ILE A 144 -1.87 -3.91 -23.84
CA ILE A 144 -1.96 -5.22 -23.15
C ILE A 144 -1.51 -5.08 -21.70
N MET A 145 -2.32 -5.59 -20.79
CA MET A 145 -1.95 -5.84 -19.40
C MET A 145 -1.37 -7.26 -19.29
N GLN A 146 -0.07 -7.34 -19.05
CA GLN A 146 0.66 -8.59 -18.86
C GLN A 146 0.67 -8.97 -17.38
N LEU A 147 0.16 -10.15 -17.08
CA LEU A 147 0.16 -10.77 -15.75
C LEU A 147 1.05 -12.00 -15.78
N GLU A 148 1.95 -12.12 -14.81
CA GLU A 148 2.83 -13.29 -14.67
C GLU A 148 2.71 -13.85 -13.25
N SER A 149 2.45 -15.15 -13.16
CA SER A 149 2.41 -15.87 -11.88
C SER A 149 3.78 -15.92 -11.23
N VAL A 150 3.81 -15.59 -9.94
CA VAL A 150 5.02 -15.61 -9.13
C VAL A 150 5.27 -16.99 -8.53
N LYS A 151 6.50 -17.49 -8.69
CA LYS A 151 6.97 -18.66 -7.95
C LYS A 151 7.44 -18.23 -6.55
N LYS A 152 6.55 -18.38 -5.56
CA LYS A 152 6.86 -18.05 -4.16
C LYS A 152 7.93 -18.98 -3.58
N ASN A 153 8.69 -18.50 -2.59
CA ASN A 153 9.59 -19.37 -1.82
C ASN A 153 8.79 -20.44 -1.07
N ALA A 154 9.38 -21.62 -0.89
CA ALA A 154 8.76 -22.75 -0.18
C ALA A 154 8.83 -22.57 1.35
N ILE A 155 8.25 -21.50 1.85
CA ILE A 155 8.05 -21.20 3.27
C ILE A 155 6.56 -21.05 3.54
N SER A 156 6.17 -21.25 4.79
CA SER A 156 4.85 -20.87 5.29
C SER A 156 4.98 -19.62 6.14
N ILE A 157 3.96 -18.77 6.12
CA ILE A 157 3.91 -17.53 6.89
C ILE A 157 2.63 -17.57 7.71
N LYS A 158 2.76 -17.40 9.01
CA LYS A 158 1.63 -17.32 9.94
C LYS A 158 1.57 -15.93 10.53
N THR A 159 0.36 -15.47 10.79
CA THR A 159 0.14 -14.24 11.52
C THR A 159 0.11 -14.53 13.02
N VAL A 160 1.03 -13.94 13.77
CA VAL A 160 0.92 -13.86 15.22
C VAL A 160 0.10 -12.62 15.58
N LYS A 161 -0.85 -12.76 16.51
CA LYS A 161 -1.80 -11.70 16.89
C LYS A 161 -1.76 -11.43 18.38
N GLU A 162 -1.82 -10.15 18.74
CA GLU A 162 -2.15 -9.68 20.08
C GLU A 162 -3.25 -8.62 19.96
N ALA A 163 -4.31 -8.76 20.75
CA ALA A 163 -5.34 -7.74 20.86
C ALA A 163 -5.75 -7.60 22.33
N SER A 164 -5.75 -6.37 22.83
CA SER A 164 -6.24 -6.05 24.17
C SER A 164 -6.82 -4.64 24.19
N GLU A 165 -7.77 -4.40 25.07
CA GLU A 165 -8.36 -3.08 25.24
C GLU A 165 -8.80 -2.89 26.69
N ASP A 166 -8.44 -1.74 27.25
CA ASP A 166 -8.95 -1.24 28.52
C ASP A 166 -9.36 0.25 28.40
N ASP A 167 -9.65 0.90 29.52
CA ASP A 167 -10.06 2.31 29.53
C ASP A 167 -8.95 3.29 29.09
N LYS A 168 -7.69 2.85 29.11
CA LYS A 168 -6.50 3.68 28.83
C LYS A 168 -5.91 3.44 27.45
N ILE A 169 -5.95 2.21 26.93
CA ILE A 169 -5.35 1.86 25.65
C ILE A 169 -6.10 0.76 24.92
N LYS A 170 -6.09 0.85 23.59
CA LYS A 170 -6.42 -0.25 22.68
C LYS A 170 -5.14 -0.69 21.95
N ILE A 171 -4.82 -1.98 22.02
CA ILE A 171 -3.67 -2.59 21.35
C ILE A 171 -4.20 -3.59 20.34
N THR A 172 -3.75 -3.48 19.09
CA THR A 172 -4.00 -4.43 18.01
C THR A 172 -2.70 -4.64 17.26
N ILE A 173 -2.10 -5.82 17.38
CA ILE A 173 -0.79 -6.14 16.84
C ILE A 173 -0.90 -7.41 16.01
N GLN A 174 -0.37 -7.35 14.79
CA GLN A 174 -0.21 -8.49 13.90
C GLN A 174 1.19 -8.44 13.29
N TYR A 175 1.92 -9.56 13.33
CA TYR A 175 3.24 -9.66 12.72
C TYR A 175 3.47 -11.06 12.13
N PRO A 176 4.36 -11.20 11.13
CA PRO A 176 4.59 -12.48 10.49
C PRO A 176 5.54 -13.35 11.31
N GLN A 177 5.27 -14.65 11.29
CA GLN A 177 6.20 -15.70 11.68
C GLN A 177 6.40 -16.65 10.51
N ILE A 178 7.65 -16.82 10.08
CA ILE A 178 8.00 -17.73 8.99
C ILE A 178 8.36 -19.12 9.53
N ASP A 179 8.02 -20.13 8.74
CA ASP A 179 8.46 -21.52 8.96
C ASP A 179 8.77 -22.22 7.63
N GLY A 180 9.54 -23.30 7.69
CA GLY A 180 9.93 -24.11 6.53
C GLY A 180 11.35 -23.86 6.01
N LEU A 181 12.14 -23.00 6.67
CA LEU A 181 13.56 -22.87 6.34
C LEU A 181 14.34 -24.09 6.82
N ALA A 182 15.35 -24.48 6.03
CA ALA A 182 16.23 -25.60 6.34
C ALA A 182 17.14 -25.31 7.54
N ASP A 183 17.63 -24.07 7.67
CA ASP A 183 18.38 -23.61 8.83
C ASP A 183 17.44 -22.93 9.82
N LYS A 184 17.20 -23.58 10.96
CA LYS A 184 16.33 -23.05 12.01
C LYS A 184 16.94 -21.88 12.76
N THR A 185 18.26 -21.74 12.80
CA THR A 185 18.91 -20.58 13.41
C THR A 185 18.61 -19.32 12.61
N VAL A 186 18.69 -19.42 11.28
CA VAL A 186 18.32 -18.33 10.36
C VAL A 186 16.82 -18.02 10.46
N GLN A 187 15.98 -19.06 10.53
CA GLN A 187 14.54 -18.88 10.72
C GLN A 187 14.22 -18.10 11.99
N ASP A 188 14.81 -18.52 13.11
CA ASP A 188 14.59 -17.91 14.42
C ASP A 188 15.14 -16.49 14.47
N SER A 189 16.27 -16.19 13.80
CA SER A 189 16.80 -14.82 13.74
C SER A 189 15.87 -13.87 12.99
N ILE A 190 15.30 -14.29 11.86
CA ILE A 190 14.34 -13.49 11.10
C ILE A 190 13.06 -13.28 11.93
N ASN A 191 12.52 -14.35 12.51
CA ASN A 191 11.33 -14.28 13.36
C ASN A 191 11.52 -13.36 14.57
N SER A 192 12.71 -13.37 15.17
CA SER A 192 13.04 -12.50 16.31
C SER A 192 13.01 -11.01 15.93
N ILE A 193 13.32 -10.66 14.68
CA ILE A 193 13.23 -9.27 14.21
C ILE A 193 11.77 -8.83 14.15
N PHE A 194 10.87 -9.66 13.60
CA PHE A 194 9.44 -9.35 13.55
C PHE A 194 8.81 -9.25 14.94
N GLU A 195 9.11 -10.20 15.82
CA GLU A 195 8.65 -10.18 17.21
C GLU A 195 9.16 -8.95 17.96
N LYS A 196 10.42 -8.56 17.74
CA LYS A 196 10.98 -7.36 18.34
C LYS A 196 10.26 -6.09 17.87
N SER A 197 10.01 -5.93 16.57
CA SER A 197 9.28 -4.77 16.04
C SER A 197 7.87 -4.65 16.65
N ALA A 198 7.15 -5.77 16.76
CA ALA A 198 5.86 -5.82 17.42
C ALA A 198 5.93 -5.47 18.93
N THR A 199 6.94 -5.99 19.63
CA THR A 199 7.18 -5.73 21.06
C THR A 199 7.54 -4.26 21.31
N ASP A 200 8.34 -3.66 20.44
CA ASP A 200 8.73 -2.25 20.54
C ASP A 200 7.51 -1.34 20.34
N ALA A 201 6.66 -1.61 19.35
CA ALA A 201 5.41 -0.89 19.12
C ALA A 201 4.48 -0.96 20.34
N ARG A 202 4.36 -2.15 20.94
CA ARG A 202 3.60 -2.36 22.19
C ARG A 202 4.15 -1.50 23.34
N ASN A 203 5.46 -1.52 23.52
CA ASN A 203 6.11 -0.81 24.61
C ASN A 203 6.00 0.71 24.44
N GLU A 204 6.07 1.22 23.21
CA GLU A 204 5.82 2.65 22.94
C GLU A 204 4.37 3.02 23.26
N GLY A 205 3.40 2.17 22.91
CA GLY A 205 2.01 2.33 23.33
C GLY A 205 1.82 2.47 24.84
N LEU A 206 2.46 1.59 25.60
CA LEU A 206 2.41 1.65 27.07
C LEU A 206 3.09 2.90 27.62
N LYS A 207 4.22 3.31 27.04
CA LYS A 207 4.88 4.57 27.39
C LYS A 207 4.01 5.79 27.10
N ASN A 208 3.29 5.78 25.97
CA ASN A 208 2.31 6.82 25.63
C ASN A 208 1.19 6.93 26.69
N VAL A 209 0.73 5.80 27.24
CA VAL A 209 -0.23 5.81 28.36
C VAL A 209 0.37 6.48 29.59
N GLU A 210 1.60 6.12 30.00
CA GLU A 210 2.25 6.72 31.16
C GLU A 210 2.44 8.24 31.01
N GLU A 211 2.81 8.71 29.81
CA GLU A 211 2.96 10.13 29.50
C GLU A 211 1.61 10.85 29.52
N MET A 212 0.57 10.25 28.93
CA MET A 212 -0.79 10.79 28.95
C MET A 212 -1.34 10.92 30.36
N GLU A 213 -1.06 9.98 31.26
CA GLU A 213 -1.48 10.09 32.66
C GLU A 213 -0.78 11.25 33.38
N LYS A 214 0.51 11.49 33.13
CA LYS A 214 1.25 12.64 33.68
C LYS A 214 0.64 13.97 33.19
N VAL A 215 0.29 14.05 31.90
CA VAL A 215 -0.30 15.25 31.30
C VAL A 215 -1.73 15.47 31.80
N ARG A 216 -2.53 14.40 31.98
CA ARG A 216 -3.85 14.50 32.62
C ARG A 216 -3.77 14.96 34.07
N ALA A 217 -2.78 14.47 34.82
CA ALA A 217 -2.53 14.90 36.20
C ALA A 217 -2.13 16.39 36.31
N SER A 218 -1.57 16.99 35.25
CA SER A 218 -1.27 18.43 35.19
C SER A 218 -2.47 19.30 34.80
N GLY A 219 -3.66 18.71 34.62
CA GLY A 219 -4.92 19.40 34.36
C GLY A 219 -5.35 19.43 32.90
N TYR A 220 -4.62 18.78 32.00
CA TYR A 220 -5.03 18.64 30.60
C TYR A 220 -6.19 17.66 30.45
N THR A 221 -7.27 18.10 29.82
CA THR A 221 -8.46 17.29 29.52
C THR A 221 -8.70 17.13 28.01
N GLY A 222 -7.73 17.53 27.19
CA GLY A 222 -7.94 17.88 25.78
C GLY A 222 -8.17 16.72 24.81
N SER A 223 -7.94 15.46 25.20
CA SER A 223 -8.40 14.32 24.39
C SER A 223 -9.25 13.35 25.22
N PRO A 224 -10.52 13.14 24.82
CA PRO A 224 -11.40 12.17 25.45
C PRO A 224 -11.05 10.73 25.05
N ASN A 225 -10.18 10.55 24.04
CA ASN A 225 -9.86 9.24 23.50
C ASN A 225 -8.78 8.54 24.33
N LYS A 226 -8.85 7.21 24.39
CA LYS A 226 -7.79 6.35 24.92
C LYS A 226 -6.59 6.33 23.96
N CYS A 227 -5.42 5.93 24.43
CA CYS A 227 -4.28 5.66 23.56
C CYS A 227 -4.60 4.51 22.60
N GLU A 228 -3.92 4.44 21.46
CA GLU A 228 -4.05 3.32 20.53
C GLU A 228 -2.69 2.92 19.99
N THR A 229 -2.44 1.61 19.95
CA THR A 229 -1.32 0.99 19.24
C THR A 229 -1.91 0.03 18.22
N TYR A 230 -1.64 0.30 16.95
CA TYR A 230 -1.97 -0.58 15.84
C TYR A 230 -0.68 -0.92 15.10
N PHE A 231 -0.24 -2.17 15.21
CA PHE A 231 0.93 -2.68 14.49
C PHE A 231 0.51 -3.76 13.51
N ASP A 232 0.91 -3.64 12.26
CA ASP A 232 0.51 -4.54 11.19
C ASP A 232 1.63 -4.73 10.17
N TYR A 233 1.50 -5.68 9.25
CA TYR A 233 2.54 -5.97 8.24
C TYR A 233 1.96 -6.23 6.86
N ARG A 234 2.77 -6.08 5.81
CA ARG A 234 2.47 -6.49 4.44
C ARG A 234 3.61 -7.31 3.87
N LEU A 235 3.28 -8.45 3.27
CA LEU A 235 4.25 -9.25 2.52
C LEU A 235 4.33 -8.68 1.11
N LYS A 236 5.42 -8.00 0.79
CA LYS A 236 5.57 -7.30 -0.50
C LYS A 236 6.38 -8.10 -1.52
N TYR A 237 7.23 -9.02 -1.06
CA TYR A 237 7.99 -9.92 -1.93
C TYR A 237 8.33 -11.23 -1.22
N ASN A 238 8.14 -12.36 -1.90
CA ASN A 238 8.52 -13.67 -1.38
C ASN A 238 8.99 -14.60 -2.52
N GLN A 239 10.10 -14.28 -3.18
CA GLN A 239 10.60 -15.03 -4.33
C GLN A 239 12.13 -15.17 -4.27
N SER A 240 12.70 -16.08 -5.06
CA SER A 240 14.15 -16.16 -5.32
C SER A 240 15.05 -16.20 -4.07
N GLY A 241 14.57 -16.80 -2.98
CA GLY A 241 15.30 -16.86 -1.70
C GLY A 241 15.29 -15.55 -0.90
N LEU A 242 14.50 -14.56 -1.30
CA LEU A 242 14.34 -13.29 -0.61
C LEU A 242 12.91 -13.12 -0.07
N LEU A 243 12.81 -12.45 1.07
CA LEU A 243 11.54 -12.05 1.69
C LEU A 243 11.61 -10.56 2.01
N SER A 244 10.63 -9.78 1.52
CA SER A 244 10.50 -8.37 1.85
C SER A 244 9.16 -8.12 2.54
N VAL A 245 9.22 -7.57 3.75
CA VAL A 245 8.08 -7.31 4.62
C VAL A 245 8.09 -5.83 4.99
N VAL A 246 6.93 -5.19 4.88
CA VAL A 246 6.70 -3.84 5.38
C VAL A 246 5.90 -3.93 6.67
N CYS A 247 6.25 -3.14 7.67
CA CYS A 247 5.54 -3.04 8.94
C CYS A 247 4.99 -1.62 9.12
N MET A 248 3.77 -1.51 9.63
CA MET A 248 3.07 -0.26 9.89
C MET A 248 2.83 -0.13 11.38
N ASP A 249 3.49 0.84 12.02
CA ASP A 249 3.32 1.14 13.43
C ASP A 249 2.54 2.44 13.61
N TYR A 250 1.25 2.34 13.89
CA TYR A 250 0.39 3.46 14.23
C TYR A 250 0.27 3.62 15.74
N GLN A 251 0.54 4.84 16.21
CA GLN A 251 0.46 5.23 17.61
C GLN A 251 -0.44 6.46 17.77
N TYR A 252 -1.36 6.39 18.72
CA TYR A 252 -2.17 7.52 19.15
C TYR A 252 -1.95 7.81 20.64
N ALA A 253 -1.53 9.04 20.93
CA ALA A 253 -1.18 9.50 22.28
C ALA A 253 -1.94 10.80 22.66
N GLY A 254 -3.21 10.92 22.28
CA GLY A 254 -4.07 12.03 22.76
C GLY A 254 -3.96 13.37 22.02
N GLY A 255 -3.32 13.39 20.84
CA GLY A 255 -3.26 14.56 19.95
C GLY A 255 -4.47 14.70 19.02
N ALA A 256 -4.35 15.59 18.02
CA ALA A 256 -5.37 15.77 16.98
C ALA A 256 -5.51 14.56 16.05
N HIS A 257 -4.43 13.81 15.85
CA HIS A 257 -4.36 12.58 15.07
C HIS A 257 -3.24 11.67 15.63
N GLY A 258 -3.24 10.40 15.25
CA GLY A 258 -2.11 9.52 15.49
C GLY A 258 -1.01 9.70 14.46
N LEU A 259 0.11 9.01 14.65
CA LEU A 259 1.22 8.98 13.70
C LEU A 259 1.47 7.53 13.29
N THR A 260 1.76 7.34 12.00
CA THR A 260 2.18 6.05 11.48
C THR A 260 3.64 6.15 11.08
N VAL A 261 4.44 5.19 11.54
CA VAL A 261 5.80 4.94 11.06
C VAL A 261 5.78 3.67 10.25
N GLN A 262 6.28 3.74 9.02
CA GLN A 262 6.53 2.56 8.20
C GLN A 262 7.96 2.09 8.40
N SER A 263 8.17 0.81 8.63
CA SER A 263 9.48 0.17 8.52
C SER A 263 9.42 -0.95 7.50
N SER A 264 10.59 -1.40 7.03
CA SER A 264 10.66 -2.48 6.07
C SER A 264 11.90 -3.32 6.30
N HIS A 265 11.78 -4.61 5.98
CA HIS A 265 12.83 -5.61 6.16
C HIS A 265 12.94 -6.45 4.90
N THR A 266 14.13 -6.53 4.31
CA THR A 266 14.40 -7.37 3.13
C THR A 266 15.48 -8.38 3.47
N PHE A 267 15.09 -9.64 3.62
CA PHE A 267 15.99 -10.72 4.06
C PHE A 267 16.42 -11.63 2.94
N ASN A 268 17.67 -12.09 3.01
CA ASN A 268 18.10 -13.33 2.38
C ASN A 268 17.72 -14.52 3.25
N LEU A 269 16.78 -15.35 2.79
CA LEU A 269 16.26 -16.49 3.54
C LEU A 269 17.27 -17.62 3.76
N LYS A 270 18.40 -17.61 3.03
CA LYS A 270 19.47 -18.60 3.23
C LYS A 270 20.43 -18.18 4.34
N THR A 271 20.72 -16.89 4.46
CA THR A 271 21.76 -16.39 5.39
C THR A 271 21.19 -15.67 6.61
N GLY A 272 19.93 -15.22 6.55
CA GLY A 272 19.34 -14.34 7.56
C GLY A 272 19.80 -12.89 7.48
N GLU A 273 20.64 -12.57 6.49
CA GLU A 273 21.14 -11.21 6.27
C GLU A 273 20.00 -10.29 5.82
N GLU A 274 19.89 -9.14 6.49
CA GLU A 274 19.00 -8.06 6.10
C GLU A 274 19.74 -7.10 5.17
N TYR A 275 19.19 -6.87 3.99
CA TYR A 275 19.80 -6.03 2.96
C TYR A 275 19.42 -4.56 3.12
N GLN A 276 20.41 -3.70 2.96
CA GLN A 276 20.23 -2.29 2.63
C GLN A 276 20.08 -2.11 1.12
N LEU A 277 19.53 -0.96 0.68
CA LEU A 277 19.29 -0.68 -0.74
C LEU A 277 20.56 -0.85 -1.59
N LYS A 278 21.69 -0.34 -1.08
CA LYS A 278 23.01 -0.45 -1.73
C LYS A 278 23.48 -1.90 -1.93
N ASP A 279 23.04 -2.83 -1.08
CA ASP A 279 23.47 -4.23 -1.15
C ASP A 279 22.89 -4.95 -2.37
N LEU A 280 21.81 -4.42 -2.95
CA LEU A 280 21.21 -4.89 -4.19
C LEU A 280 22.05 -4.51 -5.43
N MET A 281 22.86 -3.46 -5.32
CA MET A 281 23.45 -2.74 -6.47
C MET A 281 24.91 -3.12 -6.70
N LYS A 282 25.36 -3.11 -7.95
CA LYS A 282 26.78 -3.20 -8.30
C LYS A 282 27.52 -2.00 -7.70
N ASN A 283 28.78 -2.18 -7.30
CA ASN A 283 29.55 -1.16 -6.58
C ASN A 283 29.72 0.16 -7.35
N ASP A 284 29.68 0.14 -8.68
CA ASP A 284 29.85 1.27 -9.58
C ASP A 284 28.52 1.75 -10.21
N ALA A 285 27.38 1.20 -9.77
CA ALA A 285 26.08 1.58 -10.30
C ALA A 285 25.65 2.96 -9.78
N ASP A 286 25.27 3.85 -10.70
CA ASP A 286 24.66 5.15 -10.38
C ASP A 286 23.15 5.03 -10.13
N TYR A 287 22.78 4.13 -9.21
CA TYR A 287 21.38 3.87 -8.87
C TYR A 287 20.72 5.06 -8.14
N VAL A 288 21.50 5.82 -7.38
CA VAL A 288 21.03 7.02 -6.67
C VAL A 288 20.47 8.04 -7.66
N SER A 289 21.18 8.33 -8.75
CA SER A 289 20.70 9.26 -9.78
C SER A 289 19.45 8.76 -10.49
N LEU A 290 19.38 7.45 -10.80
CA LEU A 290 18.19 6.86 -11.40
C LEU A 290 16.97 7.00 -10.48
N ILE A 291 17.09 6.58 -9.22
CA ILE A 291 16.00 6.66 -8.24
C ILE A 291 15.58 8.12 -8.03
N ASN A 292 16.54 9.04 -7.84
CA ASN A 292 16.24 10.46 -7.66
C ASN A 292 15.46 11.04 -8.85
N ASN A 293 15.79 10.63 -10.08
CA ASN A 293 15.07 11.07 -11.27
C ASN A 293 13.65 10.48 -11.31
N THR A 294 13.48 9.20 -10.96
CA THR A 294 12.15 8.57 -10.87
C THR A 294 11.27 9.28 -9.84
N VAL A 295 11.77 9.45 -8.61
CA VAL A 295 11.04 10.15 -7.53
C VAL A 295 10.66 11.55 -7.97
N ARG A 296 11.60 12.34 -8.50
CA ARG A 296 11.32 13.73 -8.93
C ARG A 296 10.27 13.79 -10.05
N ASN A 297 10.34 12.90 -11.02
CA ASN A 297 9.37 12.86 -12.11
C ASN A 297 7.97 12.52 -11.59
N GLU A 298 7.86 11.50 -10.73
CA GLU A 298 6.59 11.08 -10.18
C GLU A 298 5.98 12.14 -9.25
N VAL A 299 6.80 12.77 -8.41
CA VAL A 299 6.39 13.91 -7.59
C VAL A 299 5.86 15.05 -8.45
N ASN A 300 6.58 15.43 -9.51
CA ASN A 300 6.16 16.50 -10.42
C ASN A 300 4.80 16.21 -11.06
N GLU A 301 4.56 14.96 -11.49
CA GLU A 301 3.27 14.56 -12.05
C GLU A 301 2.16 14.57 -10.98
N ARG A 302 2.40 14.01 -9.78
CA ARG A 302 1.44 14.05 -8.66
C ARG A 302 1.09 15.49 -8.23
N VAL A 303 2.06 16.42 -8.25
CA VAL A 303 1.84 17.85 -7.96
C VAL A 303 1.02 18.52 -9.06
N LYS A 304 1.37 18.28 -10.32
CA LYS A 304 0.64 18.80 -11.49
C LYS A 304 -0.80 18.31 -11.54
N GLU A 305 -1.06 17.09 -11.07
CA GLU A 305 -2.40 16.52 -10.92
C GLU A 305 -3.13 16.99 -9.66
N GLY A 306 -2.45 17.69 -8.75
CA GLY A 306 -3.02 18.20 -7.49
C GLY A 306 -3.22 17.11 -6.42
N THR A 307 -2.60 15.94 -6.57
CA THR A 307 -2.73 14.82 -5.63
C THR A 307 -1.60 14.76 -4.60
N LEU A 308 -0.56 15.57 -4.80
CA LEU A 308 0.51 15.77 -3.83
C LEU A 308 0.79 17.26 -3.68
N SER A 309 0.98 17.71 -2.45
CA SER A 309 1.35 19.10 -2.14
C SER A 309 2.75 19.11 -1.55
N GLU A 310 3.68 19.82 -2.17
CA GLU A 310 5.05 19.96 -1.68
C GLU A 310 5.21 21.20 -0.80
N ASN A 311 5.83 21.00 0.38
CA ASN A 311 6.29 22.11 1.22
C ASN A 311 7.74 22.50 0.88
N LYS A 312 8.53 21.54 0.42
CA LYS A 312 9.91 21.69 -0.05
C LYS A 312 10.14 20.75 -1.24
N PRO A 313 10.98 21.12 -2.21
CA PRO A 313 11.32 20.24 -3.31
C PRO A 313 12.08 19.01 -2.81
N PHE A 314 11.83 17.85 -3.42
CA PHE A 314 12.67 16.67 -3.23
C PHE A 314 14.10 16.90 -3.73
N GLU A 315 15.09 16.60 -2.89
CA GLU A 315 16.51 16.79 -3.19
C GLU A 315 17.17 15.48 -3.64
N THR A 316 17.29 14.52 -2.72
CA THR A 316 17.92 13.22 -2.94
C THR A 316 17.44 12.20 -1.92
N ILE A 317 17.54 10.91 -2.27
CA ILE A 317 17.49 9.81 -1.30
C ILE A 317 18.68 9.86 -0.35
N ARG A 318 18.51 9.28 0.85
CA ARG A 318 19.57 9.09 1.85
C ARG A 318 20.46 7.89 1.48
N ASP A 319 21.67 7.83 2.03
CA ASP A 319 22.57 6.67 1.85
C ASP A 319 21.97 5.37 2.42
N ASP A 320 21.14 5.50 3.45
CA ASP A 320 20.37 4.45 4.12
C ASP A 320 18.86 4.60 3.85
N GLN A 321 18.48 5.04 2.64
CA GLN A 321 17.09 5.23 2.27
C GLN A 321 16.25 3.97 2.54
N ASP A 322 15.11 4.18 3.17
CA ASP A 322 14.17 3.10 3.43
C ASP A 322 13.59 2.57 2.12
N PHE A 323 13.56 1.24 2.01
CA PHE A 323 13.09 0.57 0.80
C PHE A 323 12.49 -0.81 1.12
N TYR A 324 11.73 -1.34 0.19
CA TYR A 324 11.33 -2.74 0.17
C TYR A 324 11.31 -3.26 -1.27
N LEU A 325 11.20 -4.58 -1.43
CA LEU A 325 10.98 -5.20 -2.74
C LEU A 325 9.48 -5.44 -2.93
N ALA A 326 8.97 -5.07 -4.09
CA ALA A 326 7.69 -5.51 -4.63
C ALA A 326 7.94 -6.47 -5.79
N ASP A 327 6.93 -7.21 -6.23
CA ASP A 327 7.09 -8.25 -7.28
C ASP A 327 7.72 -7.75 -8.60
N SER A 328 7.55 -6.46 -8.93
CA SER A 328 8.08 -5.84 -10.16
C SER A 328 9.08 -4.70 -9.95
N ALA A 329 9.32 -4.25 -8.70
CA ALA A 329 10.05 -3.02 -8.42
C ALA A 329 10.83 -3.06 -7.11
N VAL A 330 11.87 -2.23 -7.03
CA VAL A 330 12.40 -1.72 -5.77
C VAL A 330 11.60 -0.49 -5.40
N VAL A 331 10.97 -0.46 -4.23
CA VAL A 331 10.18 0.69 -3.79
C VAL A 331 10.95 1.45 -2.72
N VAL A 332 11.22 2.73 -2.98
CA VAL A 332 11.71 3.65 -1.93
C VAL A 332 10.54 4.43 -1.37
N TYR A 333 10.57 4.73 -0.08
CA TYR A 333 9.49 5.46 0.58
C TYR A 333 10.01 6.49 1.56
N PHE A 334 9.14 7.44 1.88
CA PHE A 334 9.44 8.57 2.76
C PHE A 334 8.31 8.75 3.76
N GLN A 335 8.70 8.99 5.02
CA GLN A 335 7.77 9.05 6.14
C GLN A 335 6.84 10.27 6.05
N GLN A 336 5.77 10.23 6.84
CA GLN A 336 4.94 11.42 7.09
C GLN A 336 5.85 12.57 7.59
N TYR A 337 5.58 13.79 7.12
CA TYR A 337 6.34 14.99 7.47
C TYR A 337 7.80 15.04 6.97
N GLU A 338 8.32 14.02 6.28
CA GLU A 338 9.71 14.04 5.81
C GLU A 338 9.90 15.08 4.69
N TYR A 339 9.10 14.98 3.62
CA TYR A 339 9.04 15.94 2.52
C TYR A 339 7.64 16.58 2.33
N TRP A 340 6.60 15.88 2.77
CA TRP A 340 5.20 16.22 2.50
C TRP A 340 4.39 16.37 3.81
N PRO A 341 3.30 17.15 3.80
CA PRO A 341 2.43 17.28 4.98
C PRO A 341 1.79 15.95 5.36
N TYR A 342 1.31 15.84 6.60
CA TYR A 342 0.61 14.65 7.12
C TYR A 342 -0.47 14.10 6.19
N THR A 343 -1.23 15.00 5.55
CA THR A 343 -2.35 14.63 4.66
C THR A 343 -1.91 13.90 3.41
N ALA A 344 -0.63 13.97 3.04
CA ALA A 344 -0.07 13.14 1.97
C ALA A 344 0.13 11.69 2.44
N GLY A 345 0.20 11.42 3.73
CA GLY A 345 0.58 10.12 4.26
C GLY A 345 2.04 9.78 3.93
N ILE A 346 2.34 8.49 3.97
CA ILE A 346 3.65 7.94 3.59
C ILE A 346 3.68 7.85 2.06
N GLN A 347 4.75 8.34 1.46
CA GLN A 347 4.87 8.40 0.00
C GLN A 347 5.84 7.34 -0.49
N GLU A 348 5.34 6.44 -1.32
CA GLU A 348 6.09 5.35 -1.95
C GLU A 348 6.32 5.62 -3.44
N PHE A 349 7.50 5.24 -3.93
CA PHE A 349 7.97 5.47 -5.29
C PHE A 349 8.58 4.18 -5.85
N PRO A 350 7.82 3.39 -6.63
CA PRO A 350 8.33 2.17 -7.23
C PRO A 350 9.31 2.47 -8.37
N VAL A 351 10.44 1.78 -8.36
CA VAL A 351 11.44 1.78 -9.44
C VAL A 351 11.53 0.37 -10.02
N ASP A 352 11.02 0.21 -11.23
CA ASP A 352 10.94 -1.09 -11.89
C ASP A 352 12.29 -1.80 -11.96
N PHE A 353 12.29 -3.12 -11.71
CA PHE A 353 13.48 -3.94 -11.89
C PHE A 353 14.03 -3.87 -13.32
N SER A 354 13.18 -3.63 -14.32
CA SER A 354 13.59 -3.46 -15.71
C SER A 354 14.47 -2.22 -15.91
N ALA A 355 14.21 -1.13 -15.19
CA ALA A 355 15.01 0.09 -15.20
C ALA A 355 16.34 -0.10 -14.43
N LEU A 356 16.33 -0.96 -13.40
CA LEU A 356 17.49 -1.27 -12.56
C LEU A 356 18.35 -2.44 -13.06
N LYS A 357 17.93 -3.16 -14.12
CA LYS A 357 18.53 -4.44 -14.53
C LYS A 357 20.06 -4.41 -14.70
N ASP A 358 20.61 -3.33 -15.24
CA ASP A 358 22.04 -3.21 -15.50
C ASP A 358 22.82 -2.76 -14.26
N MET A 359 22.12 -2.30 -13.22
CA MET A 359 22.65 -1.82 -11.95
C MET A 359 22.61 -2.88 -10.84
N LEU A 360 21.69 -3.84 -10.91
CA LEU A 360 21.52 -4.89 -9.90
C LEU A 360 22.64 -5.93 -9.94
N LYS A 361 23.05 -6.44 -8.77
CA LYS A 361 23.92 -7.62 -8.70
C LYS A 361 23.19 -8.83 -9.29
N PRO A 362 23.90 -9.81 -9.89
CA PRO A 362 23.27 -10.94 -10.58
C PRO A 362 22.25 -11.74 -9.76
N GLY A 363 22.41 -11.82 -8.43
CA GLY A 363 21.48 -12.51 -7.54
C GLY A 363 20.11 -11.84 -7.34
N PHE A 364 19.95 -10.59 -7.80
CA PHE A 364 18.72 -9.81 -7.69
C PHE A 364 18.05 -9.56 -9.06
N LEU A 365 18.59 -10.14 -10.13
CA LEU A 365 17.94 -10.08 -11.44
C LEU A 365 16.71 -10.98 -11.39
N VAL A 366 15.54 -10.36 -11.35
CA VAL A 366 14.26 -11.06 -11.41
C VAL A 366 14.11 -11.64 -12.81
N SER A 367 14.03 -12.97 -12.90
CA SER A 367 13.71 -13.69 -14.14
C SER A 367 12.27 -13.46 -14.58
#